data_AF-A0A9E4XLC4-F1
#
_entry.id   AF-A0A9E4XLC4-F1
#
_cell.length_a   1.000
_cell.length_b   1.000
_cell.length_c   1.000
_cell.angle_alpha   90.00
_cell.angle_beta   90.00
_cell.angle_gamma   90.00
#
_symmetry.space_group_name_H-M   'P 1'
#
loop_
_entity.id
_entity.type
_entity.pdbx_description
1 polymer ?
#
loop_
_entity_poly.entity_id
_entity_poly.type
_entity_poly.pdbx_seq_one_letter_code
_entity_poly.pdbx_strand_id
1 'polypeptide(L)' 'LRISSCGREDRAGPGRAQSIWVSYRDLQQLTIKCIEAPAEVKFDIFWAVSNNKLSYRDNTHAKEVLGYAPQDGVR' A
#
# COMPACT_ATOMS: atom_id res chain seq x y z
N LEU A 1 -7.45 -5.71 3.45
CA LEU A 1 -6.09 -5.14 3.28
C LEU A 1 -5.04 -6.23 3.45
N ARG A 2 -4.12 -6.38 2.49
CA ARG A 2 -2.97 -7.29 2.60
C ARG A 2 -1.72 -6.48 2.91
N ILE A 3 -1.49 -6.27 4.20
CA ILE A 3 -0.40 -5.45 4.72
C ILE A 3 0.95 -6.12 4.42
N SER A 4 1.90 -5.33 3.91
CA SER A 4 3.25 -5.77 3.58
C SER A 4 4.17 -5.64 4.80
N SER A 5 5.26 -4.88 4.71
CA SER A 5 6.15 -4.59 5.83
C SER A 5 5.85 -3.21 6.40
N CYS A 6 5.19 -3.18 7.55
CA CYS A 6 4.97 -1.98 8.37
C CYS A 6 5.54 -2.27 9.77
N GLY A 7 6.67 -1.63 10.10
CA GLY A 7 7.40 -1.86 11.35
C GLY A 7 7.15 -0.77 12.39
N ARG A 8 7.91 -0.79 13.49
CA ARG A 8 7.87 0.24 14.56
C ARG A 8 8.44 1.59 14.12
N GLU A 9 9.27 1.60 13.08
CA GLU A 9 9.80 2.81 12.48
C GLU A 9 9.21 2.97 11.07
N ASP A 10 8.90 4.20 10.68
CA ASP A 10 8.37 4.52 9.35
C ASP A 10 9.49 4.56 8.30
N ARG A 11 10.17 3.42 8.13
CA ARG A 11 11.24 3.25 7.15
C ARG A 11 11.34 1.81 6.66
N ALA A 12 11.85 1.66 5.45
CA ALA A 12 12.16 0.34 4.93
C ALA A 12 13.34 -0.29 5.68
N GLY A 13 13.18 -1.56 6.06
CA GLY A 13 14.29 -2.39 6.53
C GLY A 13 15.24 -2.78 5.38
N PRO A 14 16.39 -3.39 5.69
CA PRO A 14 17.35 -3.83 4.68
C PRO A 14 16.82 -5.00 3.83
N GLY A 15 17.41 -5.18 2.65
CA GLY A 15 17.15 -6.32 1.76
C GLY A 15 15.70 -6.38 1.26
N ARG A 16 15.06 -7.55 1.39
CA ARG A 16 13.69 -7.81 0.90
C ARG A 16 12.66 -6.81 1.43
N ALA A 17 12.87 -6.25 2.63
CA ALA A 17 11.96 -5.29 3.22
C ALA A 17 11.83 -4.01 2.37
N GLN A 18 12.84 -3.64 1.56
CA GLN A 18 12.76 -2.49 0.65
C GLN A 18 11.71 -2.68 -0.45
N SER A 19 11.53 -3.90 -0.96
CA SER A 19 10.53 -4.19 -1.99
C SER A 19 9.09 -4.18 -1.46
N ILE A 20 8.92 -4.40 -0.16
CA ILE A 20 7.60 -4.62 0.44
C ILE A 20 7.26 -3.60 1.54
N TRP A 21 8.02 -2.51 1.65
CA TRP A 21 7.75 -1.49 2.65
C TRP A 21 6.45 -0.75 2.32
N VAL A 22 5.70 -0.38 3.35
CA VAL A 22 4.60 0.57 3.26
C VAL A 22 4.81 1.62 4.33
N SER A 23 4.79 2.89 3.96
CA SER A 23 4.88 3.99 4.92
C SER A 23 3.61 4.07 5.75
N TYR A 24 3.68 4.73 6.91
CA TYR A 24 2.49 4.97 7.73
C TYR A 24 1.47 5.83 6.98
N ARG A 25 1.94 6.82 6.23
CA ARG A 25 1.09 7.70 5.41
C ARG A 25 0.37 6.92 4.32
N ASP A 26 1.06 6.06 3.58
CA ASP A 26 0.47 5.27 2.51
C ASP A 26 -0.51 4.22 3.05
N LEU A 27 -0.18 3.59 4.18
CA LEU A 27 -1.09 2.67 4.85
C LEU A 27 -2.35 3.38 5.35
N GLN A 28 -2.22 4.58 5.92
CA GLN A 28 -3.36 5.41 6.32
C GLN A 28 -4.23 5.78 5.11
N GLN A 29 -3.62 6.24 4.02
CA GLN A 29 -4.33 6.60 2.79
C GLN A 29 -5.16 5.42 2.27
N LEU A 30 -4.56 4.23 2.16
CA LEU A 30 -5.25 3.04 1.67
C LEU A 30 -6.38 2.62 2.62
N THR A 31 -6.16 2.73 3.94
CA THR A 31 -7.18 2.40 4.94
C THR A 31 -8.40 3.32 4.82
N ILE A 32 -8.19 4.63 4.70
CA ILE A 32 -9.27 5.60 4.47
C ILE A 32 -10.03 5.27 3.18
N LYS A 33 -9.30 5.00 2.09
CA LYS A 33 -9.91 4.63 0.80
C LYS A 33 -10.74 3.34 0.85
N CYS A 34 -10.37 2.37 1.69
CA CYS A 34 -11.20 1.19 1.91
C CYS A 34 -12.48 1.49 2.68
N ILE A 35 -12.47 2.47 3.59
CA ILE A 35 -13.66 2.92 4.33
C ILE A 35 -14.59 3.70 3.40
N GLU A 36 -14.03 4.53 2.53
CA GLU A 36 -14.74 5.37 1.56
C GLU A 36 -15.02 4.66 0.22
N ALA A 37 -14.77 3.35 0.15
CA ALA A 37 -14.92 2.58 -1.08
C ALA A 37 -16.38 2.62 -1.60
N PRO A 38 -16.60 2.51 -2.92
CA PRO A 38 -17.94 2.43 -3.49
C PRO A 38 -18.78 1.31 -2.86
N ALA A 39 -20.08 1.54 -2.68
CA ALA A 39 -20.96 0.61 -1.98
C ALA A 39 -21.09 -0.76 -2.68
N GLU A 40 -20.74 -0.84 -3.96
CA GLU A 40 -20.66 -2.04 -4.78
C GLU A 40 -19.52 -2.97 -4.33
N VAL A 41 -18.45 -2.42 -3.74
CA VAL A 41 -17.31 -3.18 -3.23
C VAL A 41 -17.68 -3.79 -1.88
N LYS A 42 -18.20 -5.02 -1.91
CA LYS A 42 -18.54 -5.77 -0.68
C LYS A 42 -17.33 -6.47 -0.06
N PHE A 43 -16.41 -6.92 -0.89
CA PHE A 43 -15.18 -7.60 -0.49
C PHE A 43 -14.14 -7.49 -1.60
N ASP A 44 -12.90 -7.18 -1.23
CA ASP A 44 -11.78 -7.13 -2.18
C ASP A 44 -10.42 -7.21 -1.43
N ILE A 45 -9.34 -7.42 -2.18
CA ILE A 45 -7.98 -7.59 -1.66
C ILE A 45 -7.04 -6.57 -2.32
N PHE A 46 -6.57 -5.63 -1.52
CA PHE A 46 -5.59 -4.62 -1.94
C PHE A 46 -4.24 -4.82 -1.23
N TRP A 47 -3.16 -4.75 -2.01
CA TRP A 47 -1.80 -4.76 -1.49
C TRP A 47 -1.47 -3.41 -0.85
N ALA A 48 -1.11 -3.40 0.44
CA ALA A 48 -0.60 -2.20 1.08
C ALA A 48 0.92 -2.16 0.91
N VAL A 49 1.40 -1.54 -0.16
CA VAL A 49 2.82 -1.28 -0.43
C VAL A 49 2.96 0.14 -0.97
N SER A 50 4.02 0.82 -0.55
CA SER A 50 4.41 2.14 -1.07
C SER A 50 4.95 2.03 -2.50
N ASN A 51 5.26 3.15 -3.13
CA ASN A 51 5.82 3.20 -4.49
C ASN A 51 7.31 2.81 -4.51
N ASN A 52 7.64 1.64 -3.98
CA ASN A 52 9.01 1.16 -3.89
C ASN A 52 9.52 0.76 -5.28
N LYS A 53 10.71 1.22 -5.66
CA LYS A 53 11.33 0.91 -6.96
C LYS A 53 11.53 -0.58 -7.19
N LEU A 54 11.82 -1.34 -6.13
CA LEU A 54 12.01 -2.79 -6.19
C LEU A 54 10.72 -3.56 -5.85
N SER A 55 9.56 -2.90 -5.84
CA SER A 55 8.29 -3.57 -5.64
C SER A 55 8.03 -4.56 -6.77
N TYR A 56 7.66 -5.77 -6.40
CA TYR A 56 7.19 -6.81 -7.33
C TYR A 56 5.67 -7.00 -7.24
N ARG A 57 4.96 -6.12 -6.51
CA ARG A 57 3.51 -6.15 -6.35
C ARG A 57 2.86 -5.13 -7.26
N ASP A 58 1.79 -5.56 -7.91
CA ASP A 58 0.96 -4.70 -8.74
C ASP A 58 -0.13 -4.03 -7.88
N ASN A 59 -0.15 -2.70 -7.91
CA ASN A 59 -1.14 -1.85 -7.23
C ASN A 59 -2.15 -1.22 -8.22
N THR A 60 -2.13 -1.61 -9.50
CA THR A 60 -3.02 -1.05 -10.54
C THR A 60 -4.50 -1.21 -10.14
N HIS A 61 -4.89 -2.39 -9.65
CA HIS A 61 -6.25 -2.64 -9.15
C HIS A 61 -6.66 -1.71 -8.00
N ALA A 62 -5.76 -1.47 -7.03
CA ALA A 62 -6.03 -0.55 -5.93
C ALA A 62 -6.18 0.90 -6.41
N LYS A 63 -5.43 1.29 -7.44
CA LYS A 63 -5.56 2.60 -8.08
C LYS A 63 -6.89 2.74 -8.81
N GLU A 64 -7.31 1.71 -9.53
CA GLU A 64 -8.54 1.74 -10.33
C GLU A 64 -9.80 1.69 -9.47
N VAL A 65 -9.86 0.81 -8.47
CA VAL A 65 -11.05 0.62 -7.63
C VAL A 65 -11.15 1.67 -6.52
N LEU A 66 -10.03 2.01 -5.87
CA LEU A 66 -10.02 2.86 -4.68
C LEU A 66 -9.37 4.24 -4.90
N GLY A 67 -8.77 4.47 -6.08
CA GLY A 67 -7.97 5.66 -6.31
C GLY A 67 -6.68 5.70 -5.46
N TYR A 68 -6.14 4.56 -5.05
CA TYR A 68 -4.91 4.51 -4.25
C TYR A 68 -3.72 5.09 -5.02
N ALA A 69 -3.00 6.01 -4.39
CA ALA A 69 -1.90 6.78 -4.98
C ALA A 69 -0.79 6.96 -3.94
N PRO A 70 0.08 5.94 -3.75
CA PRO A 70 1.15 6.00 -2.75
C PRO A 70 2.08 7.19 -3.01
N GLN A 71 2.44 7.88 -1.94
CA GLN A 71 3.22 9.12 -1.96
C GLN A 71 4.67 8.90 -1.51
N ASP A 72 4.93 7.80 -0.81
CA ASP A 72 6.25 7.43 -0.35
C ASP A 72 6.79 6.22 -1.13
N GLY A 73 8.10 5.95 -1.00
CA GLY A 73 8.71 4.79 -1.63
C GLY A 73 10.23 4.74 -1.41
N VAL A 74 10.77 3.52 -1.40
CA VAL A 74 12.22 3.30 -1.44
C VAL A 74 12.74 3.58 -2.86
N ARG A 75 13.77 4.42 -2.98
CA ARG A 75 14.41 4.85 -4.24
C ARG A 75 15.55 3.95 -4.68
#